data_AF-E8WNP7-F1
#
_entry.id   AF-E8WNP7-F1
#
_cell.length_a   1.000
_cell.length_b   1.000
_cell.length_c   1.000
_cell.angle_alpha   90.00
_cell.angle_beta   90.00
_cell.angle_gamma   90.00
#
_symmetry.space_group_name_H-M   'P 1'
#
loop_
_entity.id
_entity.type
_entity.pdbx_description
1 polymer ?
#
loop_
_entity_poly.entity_id
_entity_poly.type
_entity_poly.pdbx_seq_one_letter_code
_entity_poly.pdbx_strand_id
1 'polypeptide(L)'
;MNFAISCNDEGVDDNFPSTMSYMRKNMRAYKISIVCGVTPLLVGTSVFVLWLITQWTILEEIGIFTIIGGIVLFSIGAIALVLHTLGRNKTSEVRSSLCRENTRAAGILLLNFPVALLIVFLVSHIQSYYTIIVKNDSSYQIDNFVINSTGNIILVGIIPSRQSVKKKFKVGEGRITFKASINGKVFEDTIEGYVSGSGDKKVVTIRQDQSYSIQKY
;
A
#
# COMPACT_ATOMS: atom_id res chain seq x y z
N MET A 1 73.79 39.06 20.38
CA MET A 1 73.62 37.73 19.76
C MET A 1 72.16 37.66 19.32
N ASN A 2 71.90 38.03 18.06
CA ASN A 2 70.55 38.16 17.51
C ASN A 2 70.22 36.89 16.73
N PHE A 3 69.18 36.17 17.13
CA PHE A 3 68.61 35.07 16.34
C PHE A 3 67.57 35.64 15.40
N ALA A 4 67.88 35.66 14.11
CA ALA A 4 66.92 35.92 13.04
C ALA A 4 66.11 34.64 12.81
N ILE A 5 64.80 34.70 13.01
CA ILE A 5 63.86 33.64 12.66
C ILE A 5 63.48 33.85 11.19
N SER A 6 63.95 32.95 10.33
CA SER A 6 63.60 32.89 8.92
C SER A 6 62.20 32.30 8.80
N CYS A 7 61.20 33.14 8.54
CA CYS A 7 59.90 32.69 8.07
C CYS A 7 60.07 32.17 6.64
N ASN A 8 60.05 30.84 6.47
CA ASN A 8 59.84 30.23 5.16
C ASN A 8 58.40 30.53 4.73
N ASP A 9 58.26 31.19 3.58
CA ASP A 9 57.04 31.25 2.79
C ASP A 9 56.65 29.81 2.41
N GLU A 10 55.74 29.21 3.19
CA GLU A 10 55.02 28.01 2.76
C GLU A 10 54.12 28.41 1.59
N GLY A 11 54.36 27.78 0.44
CA GLY A 11 53.64 28.01 -0.80
C GLY A 11 52.14 28.01 -0.56
N VAL A 12 51.50 29.12 -0.92
CA VAL A 12 50.05 29.25 -1.02
C VAL A 12 49.57 28.21 -2.03
N ASP A 13 49.06 27.09 -1.52
CA ASP A 13 48.40 26.07 -2.32
C ASP A 13 47.17 26.67 -3.01
N ASP A 14 47.29 26.97 -4.30
CA ASP A 14 46.22 27.48 -5.19
C ASP A 14 45.02 26.50 -5.36
N ASN A 15 44.95 25.43 -4.57
CA ASN A 15 43.91 24.40 -4.63
C ASN A 15 42.65 24.72 -3.80
N PHE A 16 42.60 25.84 -3.08
CA PHE A 16 41.46 26.24 -2.24
C PHE A 16 40.09 26.39 -2.94
N PRO A 17 39.96 26.79 -4.23
CA PRO A 17 38.64 26.90 -4.87
C PRO A 17 38.01 25.52 -5.18
N SER A 18 38.82 24.46 -5.29
CA SER A 18 38.35 23.12 -5.65
C SER A 18 37.61 22.42 -4.48
N THR A 19 38.02 22.66 -3.24
CA THR A 19 37.49 22.00 -2.04
C THR A 19 36.06 22.47 -1.70
N MET A 20 35.76 23.76 -1.84
CA MET A 20 34.42 24.30 -1.60
C MET A 20 33.37 23.82 -2.62
N SER A 21 33.75 23.69 -3.89
CA SER A 21 32.87 23.17 -4.95
C SER A 21 32.50 21.70 -4.71
N TYR A 22 33.48 20.90 -4.27
CA TYR A 22 33.28 19.49 -3.92
C TYR A 22 32.38 19.30 -2.70
N MET A 23 32.58 20.08 -1.62
CA MET A 23 31.73 19.98 -0.42
C MET A 23 30.26 20.30 -0.70
N ARG A 24 29.99 21.32 -1.54
CA ARG A 24 28.62 21.72 -1.89
C ARG A 24 27.89 20.66 -2.72
N LYS A 25 28.60 19.93 -3.61
CA LYS A 25 28.02 18.83 -4.42
C LYS A 25 27.65 17.62 -3.55
N ASN A 26 28.51 17.25 -2.61
CA ASN A 26 28.26 16.10 -1.72
C ASN A 26 27.04 16.31 -0.82
N MET A 27 26.86 17.52 -0.27
CA MET A 27 25.68 17.83 0.55
C MET A 27 24.36 17.77 -0.26
N ARG A 28 24.40 18.12 -1.56
CA ARG A 28 23.22 18.03 -2.44
C ARG A 28 22.85 16.57 -2.71
N ALA A 29 23.82 15.71 -3.01
CA ALA A 29 23.56 14.29 -3.27
C ALA A 29 22.93 13.59 -2.05
N TYR A 30 23.42 13.87 -0.84
CA TYR A 30 22.82 13.36 0.40
C TYR A 30 21.37 13.81 0.57
N LYS A 31 21.08 15.12 0.42
CA LYS A 31 19.72 15.65 0.52
C LYS A 31 18.77 15.02 -0.50
N ILE A 32 19.23 14.84 -1.75
CA ILE A 32 18.45 14.18 -2.80
C ILE A 32 18.12 12.74 -2.36
N SER A 33 19.11 11.99 -1.86
CA SER A 33 18.90 10.62 -1.38
C SER A 33 17.83 10.54 -0.28
N ILE A 34 17.88 11.46 0.70
CA ILE A 34 16.86 11.55 1.77
C ILE A 34 15.48 11.89 1.21
N VAL A 35 15.37 12.90 0.34
CA VAL A 35 14.08 13.29 -0.27
C VAL A 35 13.49 12.16 -1.10
N CYS A 36 14.32 11.45 -1.87
CA CYS A 36 13.93 10.26 -2.63
C CYS A 36 13.46 9.10 -1.76
N GLY A 37 13.99 8.97 -0.54
CA GLY A 37 13.55 7.93 0.41
C GLY A 37 12.29 8.31 1.19
N VAL A 38 12.15 9.59 1.60
CA VAL A 38 11.02 10.05 2.42
C VAL A 38 9.75 10.29 1.59
N THR A 39 9.88 10.87 0.38
CA THR A 39 8.74 11.19 -0.48
C THR A 39 7.83 9.99 -0.78
N PRO A 40 8.32 8.86 -1.33
CA PRO A 40 7.46 7.72 -1.64
C PRO A 40 6.84 7.11 -0.39
N LEU A 41 7.55 7.12 0.74
CA LEU A 41 7.02 6.67 2.02
C LEU A 41 5.81 7.51 2.45
N LEU A 42 5.94 8.84 2.46
CA LEU A 42 4.86 9.74 2.86
C LEU A 42 3.68 9.70 1.89
N VAL A 43 3.95 9.74 0.59
CA VAL A 43 2.89 9.72 -0.43
C VAL A 43 2.16 8.37 -0.41
N GLY A 44 2.89 7.25 -0.42
CA GLY A 44 2.29 5.91 -0.42
C GLY A 44 1.47 5.62 0.83
N THR A 45 1.99 5.97 2.02
CA THR A 45 1.24 5.82 3.28
C THR A 45 -0.01 6.71 3.31
N SER A 46 0.07 7.94 2.79
CA SER A 46 -1.09 8.84 2.73
C SER A 46 -2.18 8.31 1.79
N VAL A 47 -1.80 7.82 0.61
CA VAL A 47 -2.74 7.19 -0.34
C VAL A 47 -3.41 5.97 0.29
N PHE A 48 -2.64 5.13 0.98
CA PHE A 48 -3.17 3.96 1.67
C PHE A 48 -4.15 4.33 2.80
N VAL A 49 -3.80 5.29 3.65
CA VAL A 49 -4.69 5.75 4.73
C VAL A 49 -5.97 6.36 4.16
N LEU A 50 -5.86 7.15 3.09
CA LEU A 50 -7.02 7.72 2.42
C LEU A 50 -7.91 6.62 1.82
N TRP A 51 -7.31 5.60 1.20
CA TRP A 51 -8.03 4.44 0.68
C TRP A 51 -8.72 3.65 1.79
N LEU A 52 -8.11 3.48 2.97
CA LEU A 52 -8.76 2.82 4.10
C LEU A 52 -10.07 3.51 4.53
N ILE A 53 -10.15 4.83 4.40
CA ILE A 53 -11.32 5.61 4.79
C ILE A 53 -12.38 5.60 3.69
N THR A 54 -11.99 5.83 2.44
CA THR A 54 -12.94 6.07 1.33
C THR A 54 -13.26 4.83 0.51
N GLN A 55 -12.32 3.86 0.44
CA GLN A 55 -12.39 2.65 -0.38
C GLN A 55 -12.69 2.97 -1.87
N TRP A 56 -12.14 4.07 -2.38
CA TRP A 56 -12.32 4.47 -3.78
C TRP A 56 -11.38 3.70 -4.71
N THR A 57 -11.92 3.21 -5.82
CA THR A 57 -11.15 2.46 -6.84
C THR A 57 -10.03 3.30 -7.46
N ILE A 58 -10.24 4.60 -7.65
CA ILE A 58 -9.22 5.53 -8.17
C ILE A 58 -7.96 5.56 -7.28
N LEU A 59 -8.12 5.39 -5.95
CA LEU A 59 -6.97 5.37 -5.05
C LEU A 59 -6.14 4.09 -5.18
N GLU A 60 -6.74 2.98 -5.60
CA GLU A 60 -6.01 1.74 -5.90
C GLU A 60 -5.09 1.95 -7.12
N GLU A 61 -5.61 2.59 -8.17
CA GLU A 61 -4.84 2.95 -9.35
C GLU A 61 -3.69 3.90 -9.01
N ILE A 62 -3.96 4.95 -8.23
CA ILE A 62 -2.93 5.89 -7.74
C ILE A 62 -1.88 5.14 -6.90
N GLY A 63 -2.30 4.15 -6.10
CA GLY A 63 -1.41 3.28 -5.34
C GLY A 63 -0.41 2.54 -6.22
N ILE A 64 -0.86 1.96 -7.33
CA ILE A 64 0.00 1.27 -8.31
C ILE A 64 1.03 2.25 -8.91
N PHE A 65 0.59 3.42 -9.36
CA PHE A 65 1.50 4.44 -9.88
C PHE A 65 2.51 4.92 -8.83
N THR A 66 2.09 4.99 -7.56
CA THR A 66 2.97 5.37 -6.45
C THR A 66 4.06 4.33 -6.20
N ILE A 67 3.76 3.03 -6.33
CA ILE A 67 4.77 1.96 -6.24
C ILE A 67 5.81 2.11 -7.36
N ILE A 68 5.36 2.29 -8.61
CA ILE A 68 6.26 2.47 -9.76
C ILE A 68 7.15 3.71 -9.57
N GLY A 69 6.53 4.85 -9.21
CA GLY A 69 7.27 6.08 -8.92
C GLY A 69 8.26 5.92 -7.76
N GLY A 70 7.88 5.18 -6.72
CA GLY A 70 8.75 4.85 -5.59
C GLY A 70 9.98 4.04 -5.98
N ILE A 71 9.85 3.08 -6.90
CA ILE A 71 10.99 2.30 -7.42
C ILE A 71 11.98 3.21 -8.19
N VAL A 72 11.46 4.14 -9.01
CA VAL A 72 12.29 5.10 -9.74
C VAL A 72 13.02 6.03 -8.75
N LEU A 73 12.30 6.59 -7.77
CA LEU A 73 12.89 7.45 -6.73
C LEU A 73 13.93 6.70 -5.89
N PHE A 74 13.66 5.46 -5.50
CA PHE A 74 14.62 4.61 -4.80
C PHE A 74 15.90 4.43 -5.62
N SER A 75 15.78 4.14 -6.92
CA SER A 75 16.94 3.94 -7.81
C SER A 75 17.79 5.21 -7.91
N ILE A 76 17.15 6.38 -8.10
CA ILE A 76 17.83 7.68 -8.11
C ILE A 76 18.52 7.95 -6.77
N GLY A 77 17.81 7.71 -5.66
CA GLY A 77 18.33 7.92 -4.31
C GLY A 77 19.51 7.00 -3.96
N ALA A 78 19.47 5.75 -4.43
CA ALA A 78 20.55 4.78 -4.27
C ALA A 78 21.79 5.18 -5.08
N ILE A 79 21.62 5.59 -6.34
CA ILE A 79 22.73 6.10 -7.17
C ILE A 79 23.34 7.34 -6.51
N ALA A 80 22.52 8.29 -6.04
CA ALA A 80 23.00 9.48 -5.36
C ALA A 80 23.81 9.15 -4.08
N LEU A 81 23.37 8.15 -3.32
CA LEU A 81 24.06 7.68 -2.10
C LEU A 81 25.40 7.00 -2.42
N VAL A 82 25.46 6.19 -3.48
CA VAL A 82 26.71 5.57 -3.95
C VAL A 82 27.70 6.64 -4.39
N LEU A 83 27.27 7.62 -5.20
CA LEU A 83 28.12 8.73 -5.64
C LEU A 83 28.62 9.57 -4.46
N HIS A 84 27.76 9.85 -3.47
CA HIS A 84 28.15 10.53 -2.23
C HIS A 84 29.24 9.77 -1.47
N THR A 85 29.12 8.44 -1.39
CA THR A 85 30.07 7.58 -0.69
C THR A 85 31.42 7.50 -1.41
N LEU A 86 31.40 7.31 -2.74
CA LEU A 86 32.61 7.24 -3.56
C LEU A 86 33.38 8.58 -3.58
N GLY A 87 32.67 9.71 -3.58
CA GLY A 87 33.27 11.04 -3.59
C GLY A 87 34.01 11.40 -2.30
N ARG A 88 33.63 10.81 -1.15
CA ARG A 88 34.23 11.09 0.17
C ARG A 88 35.27 10.06 0.63
N ASN A 89 35.28 8.85 0.07
CA ASN A 89 36.32 7.84 0.35
C ASN A 89 37.74 8.27 -0.06
N LYS A 90 37.89 9.35 -0.85
CA LYS A 90 39.19 9.90 -1.25
C LYS A 90 39.83 10.79 -0.17
N THR A 91 39.12 11.14 0.90
CA THR A 91 39.59 12.01 1.98
C THR A 91 39.60 11.21 3.29
N SER A 92 40.79 10.77 3.73
CA SER A 92 41.00 9.64 4.67
C SER A 92 40.53 9.86 6.11
N GLU A 93 40.29 11.10 6.55
CA GLU A 93 40.31 11.42 7.99
C GLU A 93 38.98 11.30 8.77
N VAL A 94 37.82 11.09 8.13
CA VAL A 94 36.53 11.11 8.86
C VAL A 94 35.63 9.90 8.55
N ARG A 95 36.13 8.69 8.77
CA ARG A 95 35.40 7.44 8.41
C ARG A 95 34.16 7.15 9.27
N SER A 96 34.14 7.56 10.54
CA SER A 96 33.07 7.18 11.48
C SER A 96 31.77 7.96 11.30
N SER A 97 31.83 9.28 11.06
CA SER A 97 30.63 10.10 10.83
C SER A 97 29.96 9.75 9.50
N LEU A 98 30.74 9.42 8.47
CA LEU A 98 30.28 8.99 7.15
C LEU A 98 29.49 7.70 7.20
N CYS A 99 29.96 6.72 7.98
CA CYS A 99 29.25 5.47 8.16
C CYS A 99 27.85 5.73 8.76
N ARG A 100 27.75 6.61 9.76
CA ARG A 100 26.47 6.96 10.40
C ARG A 100 25.51 7.72 9.48
N GLU A 101 26.01 8.64 8.65
CA GLU A 101 25.18 9.39 7.70
C GLU A 101 24.65 8.49 6.58
N ASN A 102 25.53 7.67 6.01
CA ASN A 102 25.18 6.75 4.93
C ASN A 102 24.23 5.65 5.40
N THR A 103 24.45 5.09 6.60
CA THR A 103 23.53 4.09 7.19
C THR A 103 22.13 4.67 7.44
N ARG A 104 22.02 5.93 7.85
CA ARG A 104 20.73 6.61 7.99
C ARG A 104 20.03 6.79 6.64
N ALA A 105 20.73 7.30 5.62
CA ALA A 105 20.14 7.47 4.28
C ALA A 105 19.75 6.13 3.65
N ALA A 106 20.63 5.13 3.73
CA ALA A 106 20.34 3.77 3.28
C ALA A 106 19.15 3.18 4.04
N GLY A 107 19.09 3.36 5.36
CA GLY A 107 17.99 2.89 6.19
C GLY A 107 16.65 3.50 5.76
N ILE A 108 16.59 4.81 5.52
CA ILE A 108 15.38 5.48 5.04
C ILE A 108 14.96 4.96 3.65
N LEU A 109 15.91 4.82 2.72
CA LEU A 109 15.63 4.26 1.40
C LEU A 109 15.08 2.83 1.50
N LEU A 110 15.74 1.97 2.28
CA LEU A 110 15.36 0.57 2.45
C LEU A 110 14.05 0.39 3.21
N LEU A 111 13.69 1.30 4.11
CA LEU A 111 12.43 1.24 4.87
C LEU A 111 11.18 1.30 3.98
N ASN A 112 11.29 1.81 2.75
CA ASN A 112 10.20 1.80 1.79
C ASN A 112 9.70 0.38 1.46
N PHE A 113 10.59 -0.61 1.38
CA PHE A 113 10.22 -1.99 1.03
C PHE A 113 9.36 -2.71 2.10
N PRO A 114 9.77 -2.78 3.38
CA PRO A 114 8.94 -3.43 4.40
C PRO A 114 7.61 -2.68 4.60
N VAL A 115 7.58 -1.35 4.45
CA VAL A 115 6.33 -0.59 4.53
C VAL A 115 5.42 -0.90 3.34
N ALA A 116 5.95 -0.91 2.11
CA ALA A 116 5.19 -1.32 0.93
C ALA A 116 4.67 -2.75 1.05
N LEU A 117 5.51 -3.70 1.51
CA LEU A 117 5.12 -5.09 1.74
C LEU A 117 3.99 -5.21 2.77
N LEU A 118 4.09 -4.47 3.88
CA LEU A 118 3.05 -4.43 4.91
C LEU A 118 1.74 -3.88 4.34
N ILE A 119 1.80 -2.79 3.56
CA ILE A 119 0.62 -2.21 2.90
C ILE A 119 -0.03 -3.23 1.95
N VAL A 120 0.75 -3.88 1.08
CA VAL A 120 0.24 -4.91 0.16
C VAL A 120 -0.43 -6.04 0.93
N PHE A 121 0.23 -6.55 1.99
CA PHE A 121 -0.34 -7.59 2.84
C PHE A 121 -1.67 -7.16 3.48
N LEU A 122 -1.74 -5.94 4.02
CA LEU A 122 -2.97 -5.41 4.62
C LEU A 122 -4.08 -5.24 3.60
N VAL A 123 -3.78 -4.68 2.41
CA VAL A 123 -4.77 -4.54 1.33
C VAL A 123 -5.27 -5.92 0.90
N SER A 124 -4.39 -6.89 0.66
CA SER A 124 -4.78 -8.26 0.31
C SER A 124 -5.63 -8.92 1.41
N HIS A 125 -5.29 -8.70 2.68
CA HIS A 125 -6.08 -9.20 3.79
C HIS A 125 -7.48 -8.59 3.82
N ILE A 126 -7.59 -7.26 3.66
CA ILE A 126 -8.87 -6.54 3.69
C ILE A 126 -9.73 -6.93 2.48
N GLN A 127 -9.13 -6.93 1.29
CA GLN A 127 -9.80 -7.31 0.05
C GLN A 127 -10.22 -8.78 0.06
N SER A 128 -9.60 -9.68 0.84
CA SER A 128 -10.04 -11.09 0.87
C SER A 128 -11.45 -11.33 1.43
N TYR A 129 -12.17 -10.29 1.89
CA TYR A 129 -13.51 -10.41 2.45
C TYR A 129 -14.60 -9.90 1.51
N TYR A 130 -15.57 -10.76 1.24
CA TYR A 130 -16.79 -10.45 0.49
C TYR A 130 -17.92 -10.07 1.45
N THR A 131 -18.71 -9.06 1.09
CA THR A 131 -19.85 -8.61 1.90
C THR A 131 -21.15 -8.76 1.10
N ILE A 132 -22.06 -9.59 1.60
CA ILE A 132 -23.40 -9.74 1.03
C ILE A 132 -24.41 -9.10 1.97
N ILE A 133 -25.24 -8.23 1.42
CA ILE A 133 -26.42 -7.68 2.08
C ILE A 133 -27.63 -8.34 1.45
N VAL A 134 -28.36 -9.12 2.22
CA VAL A 134 -29.62 -9.70 1.79
C VAL A 134 -30.75 -8.81 2.29
N LYS A 135 -31.54 -8.25 1.38
CA LYS A 135 -32.73 -7.45 1.67
C LYS A 135 -33.98 -8.24 1.33
N ASN A 136 -34.86 -8.41 2.30
CA ASN A 136 -36.16 -9.04 2.11
C ASN A 136 -37.24 -7.96 1.97
N ASP A 137 -37.51 -7.51 0.74
CA ASP A 137 -38.60 -6.58 0.44
C ASP A 137 -39.93 -7.32 0.19
N SER A 138 -39.99 -8.63 0.41
CA SER A 138 -41.23 -9.39 0.32
C SER A 138 -42.07 -9.30 1.60
N SER A 139 -43.34 -9.69 1.52
CA SER A 139 -44.23 -9.85 2.68
C SER A 139 -44.00 -11.17 3.43
N TYR A 140 -43.15 -12.05 2.91
CA TYR A 140 -42.90 -13.38 3.46
C TYR A 140 -41.58 -13.39 4.23
N GLN A 141 -41.47 -14.26 5.22
CA GLN A 141 -40.21 -14.55 5.88
C GLN A 141 -39.35 -15.44 4.97
N ILE A 142 -38.04 -15.18 4.93
CA ILE A 142 -37.06 -16.11 4.36
C ILE A 142 -36.63 -17.04 5.49
N ASP A 143 -36.94 -18.33 5.39
CA ASP A 143 -36.73 -19.30 6.47
C ASP A 143 -35.27 -19.75 6.56
N ASN A 144 -34.63 -19.89 5.41
CA ASN A 144 -33.23 -20.26 5.33
C ASN A 144 -32.59 -19.57 4.14
N PHE A 145 -31.55 -18.79 4.39
CA PHE A 145 -30.70 -18.23 3.35
C PHE A 145 -29.26 -18.72 3.58
N VAL A 146 -28.74 -19.40 2.58
CA VAL A 146 -27.42 -20.02 2.60
C VAL A 146 -26.60 -19.46 1.45
N ILE A 147 -25.37 -19.08 1.73
CA ILE A 147 -24.39 -18.66 0.72
C ILE A 147 -23.36 -19.78 0.62
N ASN A 148 -23.05 -20.21 -0.60
CA ASN A 148 -21.96 -21.14 -0.86
C ASN A 148 -20.84 -20.40 -1.60
N SER A 149 -19.65 -20.36 -0.98
CA SER A 149 -18.47 -19.70 -1.51
C SER A 149 -17.31 -20.69 -1.54
N THR A 150 -16.99 -21.23 -2.72
CA THR A 150 -15.87 -22.18 -2.92
C THR A 150 -15.85 -23.31 -1.87
N GLY A 151 -17.01 -23.94 -1.65
CA GLY A 151 -17.15 -25.05 -0.69
C GLY A 151 -17.34 -24.63 0.77
N ASN A 152 -17.25 -23.33 1.08
CA ASN A 152 -17.64 -22.81 2.39
C ASN A 152 -19.12 -22.43 2.39
N ILE A 153 -19.88 -23.11 3.24
CA ILE A 153 -21.30 -22.86 3.44
C ILE A 153 -21.45 -21.84 4.57
N ILE A 154 -21.97 -20.65 4.23
CA ILE A 154 -22.24 -19.57 5.17
C ILE A 154 -23.74 -19.50 5.40
N LEU A 155 -24.15 -19.79 6.64
CA LEU A 155 -25.54 -19.68 7.07
C LEU A 155 -25.86 -18.22 7.41
N VAL A 156 -26.80 -17.62 6.67
CA VAL A 156 -27.32 -16.28 6.97
C VAL A 156 -28.44 -16.37 8.01
N GLY A 157 -29.27 -17.40 7.91
CA GLY A 157 -30.38 -17.68 8.82
C GLY A 157 -31.71 -17.11 8.34
N ILE A 158 -32.64 -16.94 9.28
CA ILE A 158 -33.98 -16.40 9.03
C ILE A 158 -33.88 -14.89 8.77
N ILE A 159 -34.60 -14.40 7.76
CA ILE A 159 -34.69 -12.97 7.44
C ILE A 159 -36.16 -12.57 7.45
N PRO A 160 -36.63 -11.82 8.47
CA PRO A 160 -38.01 -11.36 8.54
C PRO A 160 -38.40 -10.49 7.35
N SER A 161 -39.72 -10.37 7.13
CA SER A 161 -40.26 -9.46 6.11
C SER A 161 -39.79 -8.02 6.37
N ARG A 162 -39.44 -7.31 5.30
CA ARG A 162 -38.95 -5.92 5.31
C ARG A 162 -37.67 -5.69 6.11
N GLN A 163 -36.88 -6.73 6.34
CA GLN A 163 -35.59 -6.63 7.02
C GLN A 163 -34.42 -6.96 6.11
N SER A 164 -33.22 -6.54 6.54
CA SER A 164 -31.98 -6.83 5.85
C SER A 164 -30.93 -7.40 6.79
N VAL A 165 -30.17 -8.37 6.31
CA VAL A 165 -29.04 -8.96 7.04
C VAL A 165 -27.77 -8.76 6.24
N LYS A 166 -26.70 -8.31 6.91
CA LYS A 166 -25.37 -8.16 6.34
C LYS A 166 -24.48 -9.29 6.84
N LYS A 167 -23.83 -10.00 5.91
CA LYS A 167 -22.80 -11.01 6.24
C LYS A 167 -21.52 -10.69 5.50
N LYS A 168 -20.41 -10.76 6.24
CA LYS A 168 -19.05 -10.61 5.73
C LYS A 168 -18.34 -11.95 5.93
N PHE A 169 -17.68 -12.46 4.89
CA PHE A 169 -16.97 -13.73 4.93
C PHE A 169 -15.75 -13.67 4.03
N LYS A 170 -14.76 -14.51 4.30
CA LYS A 170 -13.57 -14.62 3.45
C LYS A 170 -13.93 -15.37 2.17
N VAL A 171 -13.55 -14.83 1.02
CA VAL A 171 -13.81 -15.45 -0.27
C VAL A 171 -12.53 -16.11 -0.81
N GLY A 172 -12.69 -17.30 -1.38
CA GLY A 172 -11.64 -17.96 -2.15
C GLY A 172 -11.83 -17.73 -3.64
N GLU A 173 -11.02 -18.37 -4.46
CA GLU A 173 -11.27 -18.38 -5.91
C GLU A 173 -12.47 -19.28 -6.23
N GLY A 174 -13.43 -18.82 -7.03
CA GLY A 174 -14.56 -19.65 -7.43
C GLY A 174 -15.88 -18.88 -7.58
N ARG A 175 -16.99 -19.62 -7.65
CA ARG A 175 -18.33 -19.03 -7.79
C ARG A 175 -18.96 -18.81 -6.43
N ILE A 176 -19.75 -17.76 -6.32
CA ILE A 176 -20.61 -17.54 -5.16
C ILE A 176 -22.05 -17.82 -5.59
N THR A 177 -22.67 -18.81 -4.97
CA THR A 177 -24.10 -19.11 -5.16
C THR A 177 -24.85 -18.87 -3.87
N PHE A 178 -26.17 -18.70 -3.97
CA PHE A 178 -27.05 -18.68 -2.82
C PHE A 178 -28.20 -19.65 -3.01
N LYS A 179 -28.74 -20.09 -1.87
CA LYS A 179 -29.96 -20.87 -1.78
C LYS A 179 -30.86 -20.25 -0.73
N ALA A 180 -32.11 -19.99 -1.09
CA ALA A 180 -33.09 -19.37 -0.21
C ALA A 180 -34.38 -20.21 -0.16
N SER A 181 -35.04 -20.28 0.99
CA SER A 181 -36.36 -20.89 1.15
C SER A 181 -37.37 -19.84 1.60
N ILE A 182 -38.46 -19.68 0.86
CA ILE A 182 -39.54 -18.72 1.15
C ILE A 182 -40.88 -19.40 0.92
N ASN A 183 -41.69 -19.51 1.98
CA ASN A 183 -43.02 -20.12 1.91
C ASN A 183 -43.00 -21.52 1.24
N GLY A 184 -42.02 -22.36 1.62
CA GLY A 184 -41.82 -23.70 1.08
C GLY A 184 -41.23 -23.79 -0.33
N LYS A 185 -41.05 -22.67 -1.04
CA LYS A 185 -40.34 -22.63 -2.33
C LYS A 185 -38.85 -22.40 -2.13
N VAL A 186 -38.04 -23.16 -2.83
CA VAL A 186 -36.58 -23.05 -2.80
C VAL A 186 -36.09 -22.36 -4.06
N PHE A 187 -35.26 -21.34 -3.88
CA PHE A 187 -34.58 -20.58 -4.94
C PHE A 187 -33.10 -20.85 -4.85
N GLU A 188 -32.44 -20.99 -6.00
CA GLU A 188 -31.00 -21.16 -6.08
C GLU A 188 -30.49 -20.41 -7.30
N ASP A 189 -29.49 -19.55 -7.11
CA ASP A 189 -28.84 -18.84 -8.21
C ASP A 189 -27.41 -18.41 -7.86
N THR A 190 -26.68 -17.94 -8.87
CA THR A 190 -25.32 -17.44 -8.79
C THR A 190 -25.33 -15.95 -8.48
N ILE A 191 -24.72 -15.56 -7.36
CA ILE A 191 -24.47 -14.16 -7.02
C ILE A 191 -23.37 -13.58 -7.91
N GLU A 192 -22.28 -14.35 -8.07
CA GLU A 192 -21.11 -13.94 -8.82
C GLU A 192 -20.50 -15.16 -9.52
N GLY A 193 -20.34 -15.06 -10.83
CA GLY A 193 -19.98 -16.18 -11.69
C GLY A 193 -18.55 -16.67 -11.47
N TYR A 194 -17.62 -15.76 -11.15
CA TYR A 194 -16.26 -16.08 -10.76
C TYR A 194 -15.66 -14.93 -9.96
N VAL A 195 -15.10 -15.25 -8.80
CA VAL A 195 -14.38 -14.32 -7.92
C VAL A 195 -12.92 -14.74 -7.88
N SER A 196 -12.01 -13.80 -8.10
CA SER A 196 -10.55 -14.00 -8.09
C SER A 196 -9.93 -13.85 -6.70
N GLY A 197 -10.69 -14.13 -5.64
CA GLY A 197 -10.26 -13.91 -4.25
C GLY A 197 -10.27 -12.45 -3.78
N SER A 198 -10.63 -11.50 -4.65
CA SER A 198 -10.94 -10.12 -4.25
C SER A 198 -12.42 -9.99 -3.87
N GLY A 199 -12.65 -9.41 -2.72
CA GLY A 199 -13.94 -9.20 -2.10
C GLY A 199 -14.68 -8.05 -2.77
N ASP A 200 -15.98 -8.20 -2.89
CA ASP A 200 -16.87 -7.16 -3.39
C ASP A 200 -18.03 -6.98 -2.39
N LYS A 201 -18.82 -5.93 -2.60
CA LYS A 201 -20.05 -5.68 -1.88
C LYS A 201 -21.23 -5.83 -2.82
N LYS A 202 -22.12 -6.79 -2.53
CA LYS A 202 -23.35 -7.00 -3.29
C LYS A 202 -24.58 -6.89 -2.41
N VAL A 203 -25.67 -6.46 -3.03
CA VAL A 203 -27.00 -6.47 -2.43
C VAL A 203 -27.88 -7.44 -3.19
N VAL A 204 -28.36 -8.47 -2.51
CA VAL A 204 -29.37 -9.40 -3.00
C VAL A 204 -30.71 -8.93 -2.46
N THR A 205 -31.60 -8.46 -3.34
CA THR A 205 -32.93 -7.98 -2.94
C THR A 205 -33.98 -8.96 -3.42
N ILE A 206 -34.73 -9.55 -2.48
CA ILE A 206 -35.90 -10.38 -2.75
C ILE A 206 -37.15 -9.50 -2.76
N ARG A 207 -37.91 -9.52 -3.86
CA ARG A 207 -39.08 -8.67 -4.08
C ARG A 207 -40.39 -9.36 -3.68
N GLN A 208 -41.50 -8.62 -3.69
CA GLN A 208 -42.83 -9.11 -3.31
C GLN A 208 -43.35 -10.27 -4.18
N ASP A 209 -43.02 -10.25 -5.47
CA ASP A 209 -43.35 -11.29 -6.44
C ASP A 209 -42.45 -12.54 -6.32
N GLN A 210 -41.59 -12.59 -5.31
CA GLN A 210 -40.57 -13.63 -5.09
C GLN A 210 -39.49 -13.68 -6.18
N SER A 211 -39.41 -12.65 -7.04
CA SER A 211 -38.24 -12.42 -7.87
C SER A 211 -37.09 -11.85 -7.04
N TYR A 212 -35.88 -11.89 -7.58
CA TYR A 212 -34.70 -11.32 -6.94
C TYR A 212 -33.90 -10.46 -7.91
N SER A 213 -33.10 -9.56 -7.35
CA SER A 213 -32.13 -8.78 -8.10
C SER A 213 -30.82 -8.70 -7.32
N ILE A 214 -29.71 -8.81 -8.05
CA ILE A 214 -28.36 -8.70 -7.51
C ILE A 214 -27.78 -7.39 -8.04
N GLN A 215 -27.41 -6.49 -7.13
CA GLN A 215 -26.80 -5.20 -7.47
C GLN A 215 -25.41 -5.11 -6.85
N LYS A 216 -24.47 -4.56 -7.61
CA LYS A 216 -23.17 -4.12 -7.07
C LYS A 216 -23.41 -2.83 -6.28
N TYR A 217 -22.85 -2.75 -5.08
CA TYR A 217 -22.96 -1.58 -4.23
C TYR A 217 -21.91 -0.52 -4.61
#